data_AF-A0A6B3G1L1-F1
#
_entry.id   AF-A0A6B3G1L1-F1
#
_cell.length_a   1.000
_cell.length_b   1.000
_cell.length_c   1.000
_cell.angle_alpha   90.00
_cell.angle_beta   90.00
_cell.angle_gamma   90.00
#
_symmetry.space_group_name_H-M   'P 1'
#
loop_
_entity.id
_entity.type
_entity.pdbx_description
1 polymer ?
#
loop_
_entity_poly.entity_id
_entity_poly.type
_entity_poly.pdbx_seq_one_letter_code
_entity_poly.pdbx_strand_id
1 'polypeptide(L)' 'MSDNETATMKPASEEEVREALYDVVDPELGIDVVNLGLIYG' A
#
# COMPACT_ATOMS: atom_id res chain seq x y z
N MET A 1 -0.19 9.14 31.44
CA MET A 1 -1.08 9.04 30.28
C MET A 1 -0.27 8.53 29.11
N SER A 2 -0.71 7.36 28.63
CA SER A 2 -0.43 6.69 27.36
C SER A 2 1.01 6.31 27.03
N ASP A 3 1.32 5.08 27.44
CA ASP A 3 2.33 4.19 26.87
C ASP A 3 2.30 4.23 25.34
N ASN A 4 3.43 4.60 24.74
CA ASN A 4 3.64 4.49 23.30
C ASN A 4 4.02 3.04 23.01
N GLU A 5 3.02 2.19 22.82
CA GLU A 5 3.17 0.79 22.46
C GLU A 5 3.82 0.72 21.06
N THR A 6 5.13 0.45 21.03
CA THR A 6 5.85 0.21 19.78
C THR A 6 5.39 -1.13 19.23
N ALA A 7 4.30 -1.12 18.46
CA ALA A 7 3.82 -2.26 17.72
C ALA A 7 4.93 -2.71 16.76
N THR A 8 5.50 -3.88 17.01
CA THR A 8 6.41 -4.54 16.08
C THR A 8 5.60 -5.01 14.87
N MET A 9 5.34 -4.11 13.93
CA MET A 9 4.78 -4.47 12.63
C MET A 9 5.86 -5.21 11.86
N LYS A 10 5.61 -6.48 11.56
CA LYS A 10 6.40 -7.18 10.54
C LYS A 10 6.23 -6.42 9.23
N PRO A 11 7.30 -6.19 8.46
CA PRO A 11 7.15 -5.65 7.11
C PRO A 11 6.23 -6.59 6.33
N ALA A 12 5.21 -6.01 5.68
CA ALA A 12 4.38 -6.75 4.76
C ALA A 12 5.26 -7.30 3.63
N SER A 13 4.95 -8.50 3.18
CA SER A 13 5.63 -9.09 2.03
C SER A 13 5.34 -8.26 0.77
N GLU A 14 6.23 -8.30 -0.21
CA GLU A 14 6.05 -7.55 -1.46
C GLU A 14 4.71 -7.88 -2.14
N GLU A 15 4.26 -9.14 -2.05
CA GLU A 15 2.98 -9.56 -2.61
C GLU A 15 1.79 -8.94 -1.86
N GLU A 16 1.80 -8.93 -0.52
CA GLU A 16 0.75 -8.28 0.28
C GLU A 16 0.67 -6.77 0.01
N VAL A 17 1.83 -6.13 -0.17
CA VAL A 17 1.89 -4.70 -0.53
C VAL A 17 1.33 -4.49 -1.94
N ARG A 18 1.70 -5.34 -2.90
CA ARG A 18 1.21 -5.25 -4.29
C ARG A 18 -0.30 -5.46 -4.39
N GLU A 19 -0.85 -6.42 -3.66
CA GLU A 19 -2.30 -6.63 -3.57
C GLU A 19 -3.01 -5.40 -2.98
N ALA A 20 -2.51 -4.85 -1.88
CA ALA A 20 -3.08 -3.65 -1.26
C ALA A 20 -3.03 -2.40 -2.17
N LEU A 21 -2.06 -2.33 -3.08
CA LEU A 21 -1.91 -1.20 -4.00
C LEU A 21 -2.94 -1.21 -5.15
N TYR A 22 -3.54 -2.36 -5.48
CA TYR A 22 -4.64 -2.41 -6.44
C TYR A 22 -5.91 -1.73 -5.93
N ASP A 23 -6.09 -1.67 -4.61
CA ASP A 23 -7.22 -0.96 -3.99
C ASP A 23 -7.02 0.57 -4.01
N VAL A 24 -5.81 1.04 -4.33
CA VAL A 24 -5.50 2.47 -4.43
C VAL A 24 -5.76 2.94 -5.86
N VAL A 25 -6.87 3.64 -6.01
CA VAL A 25 -7.35 4.17 -7.29
C VAL A 25 -6.90 5.62 -7.47
N ASP A 26 -6.42 5.96 -8.67
CA ASP A 26 -6.07 7.33 -9.03
C ASP A 26 -7.34 8.22 -9.01
N PRO A 27 -7.35 9.33 -8.24
CA PRO A 27 -8.54 10.16 -8.07
C PRO A 27 -8.91 10.97 -9.33
N GLU A 28 -8.02 11.09 -10.33
CA GLU A 28 -8.28 11.82 -11.57
C GLU A 28 -8.78 10.90 -12.69
N LEU A 29 -8.26 9.68 -12.76
CA LEU A 29 -8.53 8.73 -13.84
C LEU A 29 -9.43 7.56 -13.45
N GLY A 30 -9.57 7.26 -12.15
CA GLY A 30 -10.43 6.18 -11.65
C GLY A 30 -9.90 4.77 -11.93
N ILE A 31 -8.60 4.63 -12.25
CA ILE A 31 -7.90 3.35 -12.46
C ILE A 31 -6.85 3.18 -11.36
N ASP A 32 -6.56 1.95 -10.96
CA ASP A 32 -5.55 1.65 -9.95
C ASP A 32 -4.14 2.05 -10.38
N VAL A 33 -3.34 2.51 -9.40
CA VAL A 33 -1.99 3.00 -9.62
C VAL A 33 -1.02 1.93 -10.13
N VAL A 34 -1.34 0.65 -9.90
CA VAL A 34 -0.54 -0.50 -10.35
C VAL A 34 -0.72 -0.75 -11.85
N ASN A 35 -1.95 -0.76 -12.35
CA ASN A 35 -2.27 -0.92 -13.77
C ASN A 35 -1.88 0.30 -14.61
N LEU A 36 -1.80 1.48 -13.99
CA LEU A 36 -1.21 2.68 -14.62
C LEU A 36 0.30 2.56 -14.83
N GLY A 37 0.95 1.53 -14.25
CA GLY A 37 2.40 1.35 -14.36
C GLY A 37 3.19 2.43 -13.64
N LEU A 38 2.60 3.09 -12.63
CA LEU A 38 3.32 4.06 -11.80
C LEU A 38 4.22 3.39 -10.77
N ILE A 39 3.92 2.13 -10.46
CA ILE A 39 4.72 1.28 -9.58
C ILE A 39 5.41 0.26 -10.47
N TYR A 40 6.59 0.64 -10.96
CA TYR A 40 7.61 -0.29 -11.42
C TYR A 40 8.68 -0.38 -10.34
N GLY A 41 9.20 -1.60 -10.12
CA GLY A 41 10.34 -1.83 -9.22
C GLY A 41 11.59 -1.06 -9.63
#